data_AF-A0A519EKK1-F1
#
_entry.id   AF-A0A519EKK1-F1
#
_cell.length_a   1.000
_cell.length_b   1.000
_cell.length_c   1.000
_cell.angle_alpha   90.00
_cell.angle_beta   90.00
_cell.angle_gamma   90.00
#
_symmetry.space_group_name_H-M   'P 1'
#
loop_
_entity.id
_entity.type
_entity.pdbx_description
1 polymer ?
#
loop_
_entity_poly.entity_id
_entity_poly.type
_entity_poly.pdbx_seq_one_letter_code
_entity_poly.pdbx_strand_id
1 'polypeptide(L)'
;VNNHLCEHFAYSRQELYHLVRVGEIKTFADLLAKHGKGLGCDICKPTAASVLASCWNDFVLKKDLASLQDSNDYFLGNIQKDGSYSVVPRMPGGEVTADGLIAVGQVAKKYGLYTKITGGQRVDLFGARVEQLPPIWEELIAAGFESGHAYGKSLRTVKSCVGSTWCRYGVDDSMGMAIELENRYKGLRTPHKIKFGVSGCTRECAEAQSKDVGIIATEKGWNLYVCGNGGMKPRHAELIASDLTKIALVKLVDRFLMFYVHTADRLQRTSTWRDNLEGGLDYLKGVLIQDTLGLAAELESQMQHVVDTYQCEWKTAVNDPATRQRFRSFVNSDKKDEHIVFVEERGQIRPARAAERDAEATV
;
A
#
# COMPACT_ATOMS: atom_id res chain seq x y z
N VAL A 1 17.65 27.25 1.75
CA VAL A 1 16.26 26.81 1.50
C VAL A 1 15.73 26.27 2.82
N ASN A 2 14.56 26.74 3.26
CA ASN A 2 13.94 26.22 4.49
C ASN A 2 13.28 24.86 4.15
N ASN A 3 13.71 23.78 4.80
CA ASN A 3 13.24 22.40 4.63
C ASN A 3 12.29 21.94 5.75
N HIS A 4 11.77 22.87 6.56
CA HIS A 4 10.82 22.57 7.63
C HIS A 4 9.56 21.90 7.05
N LEU A 5 9.07 20.88 7.74
CA LEU A 5 7.84 20.19 7.36
C LEU A 5 6.62 21.12 7.43
N CYS A 6 6.52 21.91 8.52
CA CYS A 6 5.48 22.91 8.72
C CYS A 6 5.85 23.83 9.91
N GLU A 7 4.96 24.73 10.32
CA GLU A 7 5.15 25.60 11.49
C GLU A 7 5.38 24.86 12.82
N HIS A 8 4.91 23.60 12.92
CA HIS A 8 5.00 22.79 14.13
C HIS A 8 6.35 22.07 14.26
N PHE A 9 7.03 21.78 13.14
CA PHE A 9 8.28 21.00 13.10
C PHE A 9 9.28 21.67 12.16
N ALA A 10 10.38 22.16 12.73
CA ALA A 10 11.49 22.77 12.01
C ALA A 10 12.46 21.72 11.41
N TYR A 11 11.91 20.60 10.96
CA TYR A 11 12.62 19.43 10.46
C TYR A 11 11.96 18.94 9.17
N SER A 12 12.75 18.41 8.25
CA SER A 12 12.28 17.63 7.12
C SER A 12 11.69 16.29 7.56
N ARG A 13 10.99 15.58 6.65
CA ARG A 13 10.51 14.21 6.92
C ARG A 13 11.65 13.27 7.30
N GLN A 14 12.78 13.36 6.59
CA GLN A 14 13.94 12.50 6.82
C GLN A 14 14.51 12.72 8.24
N GLU A 15 14.67 13.97 8.67
CA GLU A 15 15.12 14.28 10.03
C GLU A 15 14.12 13.77 11.09
N LEU A 16 12.81 13.93 10.85
CA LEU A 16 11.80 13.35 11.75
C LEU A 16 11.87 11.82 11.84
N TYR A 17 12.14 11.12 10.73
CA TYR A 17 12.35 9.68 10.73
C TYR A 17 13.53 9.30 11.65
N HIS A 18 14.65 10.01 11.54
CA HIS A 18 15.82 9.78 12.39
C HIS A 18 15.51 10.06 13.87
N LEU A 19 14.82 11.15 14.19
CA LEU A 19 14.42 11.49 15.56
C LEU A 19 13.50 10.43 16.16
N VAL A 20 12.54 9.92 15.38
CA VAL A 20 11.64 8.85 15.82
C VAL A 20 12.39 7.56 16.12
N ARG A 21 13.32 7.16 15.23
CA ARG A 21 14.13 5.96 15.42
C ARG A 21 15.07 6.06 16.62
N VAL A 22 15.89 7.10 16.68
CA VAL A 22 16.90 7.30 17.73
C VAL A 22 16.25 7.54 19.09
N GLY A 23 15.15 8.28 19.13
CA GLY A 23 14.42 8.56 20.36
C GLY A 23 13.41 7.49 20.78
N GLU A 24 13.33 6.38 20.03
CA GLU A 24 12.34 5.30 20.18
C GLU A 24 10.89 5.82 20.36
N ILE A 25 10.54 6.87 19.61
CA ILE A 25 9.30 7.62 19.79
C ILE A 25 8.13 6.85 19.17
N LYS A 26 7.13 6.50 19.97
CA LYS A 26 5.97 5.69 19.51
C LYS A 26 4.66 6.46 19.36
N THR A 27 4.60 7.69 19.86
CA THR A 27 3.36 8.50 19.83
C THR A 27 3.63 9.88 19.23
N PHE A 28 2.58 10.48 18.65
CA PHE A 28 2.66 11.86 18.16
C PHE A 28 2.81 12.87 19.31
N ALA A 29 2.22 12.60 20.47
CA ALA A 29 2.37 13.44 21.65
C ALA A 29 3.84 13.53 22.09
N ASP A 30 4.55 12.39 22.13
CA ASP A 30 5.97 12.35 22.48
C ASP A 30 6.83 13.05 21.41
N LEU A 31 6.53 12.84 20.13
CA LEU A 31 7.23 13.50 19.03
C LEU A 31 7.08 15.02 19.10
N LEU A 32 5.86 15.50 19.34
CA LEU A 32 5.53 16.91 19.44
C LEU A 32 6.15 17.55 20.68
N ALA A 33 6.13 16.87 21.83
CA ALA A 33 6.72 17.36 23.07
C ALA A 33 8.24 17.49 22.99
N LYS A 34 8.92 16.55 22.33
CA LYS A 34 10.40 16.55 22.22
C LYS A 34 10.94 17.41 21.08
N HIS A 35 10.24 17.46 19.95
CA HIS A 35 10.80 17.98 18.69
C HIS A 35 9.87 18.96 17.95
N GLY A 36 8.74 19.35 18.54
CA GLY A 36 7.79 20.27 17.90
C GLY A 36 7.15 21.24 18.87
N LYS A 37 6.07 21.87 18.40
CA LYS A 37 5.25 22.82 19.16
C LYS A 37 3.82 22.84 18.63
N GLY A 38 2.87 23.37 19.41
CA GLY A 38 1.46 23.52 19.01
C GLY A 38 0.65 22.21 19.14
N LEU A 39 -0.33 22.00 18.25
CA LEU A 39 -1.23 20.82 18.25
C LEU A 39 -1.10 19.93 17.01
N GLY A 40 -0.27 20.34 16.05
CA GLY A 40 -0.12 19.71 14.74
C GLY A 40 -1.23 20.06 13.76
N CYS A 41 -0.91 19.95 12.46
CA CYS A 41 -1.80 20.24 11.34
C CYS A 41 -2.00 19.01 10.42
N ASP A 42 -2.73 19.23 9.33
CA ASP A 42 -2.98 18.30 8.23
C ASP A 42 -1.71 17.90 7.44
N ILE A 43 -0.58 18.57 7.66
CA ILE A 43 0.71 18.20 7.08
C ILE A 43 1.48 17.25 8.02
N CYS A 44 1.68 17.65 9.28
CA CYS A 44 2.57 16.90 10.17
C CYS A 44 1.93 15.67 10.79
N LYS A 45 0.61 15.64 11.02
CA LYS A 45 -0.06 14.46 11.59
C LYS A 45 0.01 13.25 10.65
N PRO A 46 -0.37 13.35 9.35
CA PRO A 46 -0.22 12.21 8.43
C PRO A 46 1.25 11.84 8.18
N THR A 47 2.15 12.83 8.19
CA THR A 47 3.60 12.56 8.05
C THR A 47 4.12 11.76 9.25
N ALA A 48 3.77 12.14 10.47
CA ALA A 48 4.12 11.41 11.68
C ALA A 48 3.48 10.01 11.70
N ALA A 49 2.20 9.89 11.30
CA ALA A 49 1.54 8.60 11.15
C ALA A 49 2.31 7.66 10.22
N SER A 50 2.70 8.16 9.05
CA SER A 50 3.51 7.41 8.08
C SER A 50 4.86 7.00 8.66
N VAL A 51 5.58 7.90 9.32
CA VAL A 51 6.90 7.62 9.92
C VAL A 51 6.78 6.59 11.04
N LEU A 52 5.81 6.75 11.95
CA LEU A 52 5.56 5.81 13.06
C LEU A 52 5.18 4.42 12.54
N ALA A 53 4.32 4.35 11.51
CA ALA A 53 3.93 3.08 10.91
C ALA A 53 5.11 2.39 10.21
N SER A 54 5.95 3.14 9.48
CA SER A 54 7.17 2.60 8.86
C SER A 54 8.19 2.11 9.91
N CYS A 55 8.26 2.77 11.07
CA CYS A 55 9.21 2.40 12.11
C CYS A 55 8.74 1.18 12.92
N TRP A 56 7.48 1.20 13.37
CA TRP A 56 7.00 0.31 14.41
C TRP A 56 5.98 -0.71 13.93
N ASN A 57 5.32 -0.45 12.80
CA ASN A 57 4.30 -1.31 12.19
C ASN A 57 3.11 -1.64 13.13
N ASP A 58 2.80 -0.72 14.04
CA ASP A 58 1.64 -0.79 14.93
C ASP A 58 0.33 -0.65 14.12
N PHE A 59 -0.77 -1.20 14.66
CA PHE A 59 -2.09 -1.07 14.06
C PHE A 59 -2.50 0.41 13.93
N VAL A 60 -2.77 0.87 12.70
CA VAL A 60 -2.99 2.28 12.39
C VAL A 60 -4.22 2.91 13.08
N LEU A 61 -5.20 2.10 13.50
CA LEU A 61 -6.38 2.55 14.25
C LEU A 61 -6.26 2.41 15.77
N LYS A 62 -5.07 2.09 16.29
CA LYS A 62 -4.75 2.20 17.71
C LYS A 62 -5.10 3.61 18.19
N LYS A 63 -5.60 3.72 19.43
CA LYS A 63 -6.20 4.95 20.00
C LYS A 63 -5.37 6.22 19.74
N ASP A 64 -4.06 6.14 19.94
CA ASP A 64 -3.15 7.30 19.83
C ASP A 64 -2.63 7.55 18.40
N LEU A 65 -2.95 6.67 17.45
CA LEU A 65 -2.52 6.74 16.05
C LEU A 65 -3.67 7.07 15.09
N ALA A 66 -4.90 6.67 15.44
CA ALA A 66 -6.06 6.78 14.54
C ALA A 66 -6.30 8.22 14.07
N SER A 67 -6.28 9.19 14.98
CA SER A 67 -6.54 10.61 14.65
C SER A 67 -5.46 11.27 13.79
N LEU A 68 -4.35 10.58 13.55
CA LEU A 68 -3.26 11.06 12.70
C LEU A 68 -3.41 10.61 11.24
N GLN A 69 -4.23 9.58 11.00
CA GLN A 69 -4.40 8.98 9.68
C GLN A 69 -5.14 9.91 8.73
N ASP A 70 -4.82 9.80 7.44
CA ASP A 70 -5.70 10.36 6.42
C ASP A 70 -7.02 9.58 6.35
N SER A 71 -8.01 10.10 5.62
CA SER A 71 -9.34 9.48 5.55
C SER A 71 -9.29 8.02 5.09
N ASN A 72 -8.38 7.67 4.19
CA ASN A 72 -8.32 6.34 3.62
C ASN A 72 -7.78 5.32 4.63
N ASP A 73 -6.74 5.68 5.37
CA ASP A 73 -6.19 4.85 6.44
C ASP A 73 -7.09 4.85 7.68
N TYR A 74 -7.82 5.93 7.95
CA TYR A 74 -8.80 5.99 9.05
C TYR A 74 -9.98 5.02 8.87
N PHE A 75 -10.44 4.86 7.62
CA PHE A 75 -11.54 3.95 7.28
C PHE A 75 -11.07 2.62 6.68
N LEU A 76 -9.76 2.38 6.62
CA LEU A 76 -9.16 1.19 6.01
C LEU A 76 -9.75 0.86 4.61
N GLY A 77 -10.05 1.90 3.84
CA GLY A 77 -10.77 1.80 2.56
C GLY A 77 -10.66 3.11 1.78
N ASN A 78 -10.59 3.04 0.44
CA ASN A 78 -10.57 4.28 -0.35
C ASN A 78 -11.97 4.88 -0.32
N ILE A 79 -12.08 6.13 0.10
CA ILE A 79 -13.29 6.91 -0.08
C ILE A 79 -13.53 7.18 -1.57
N GLN A 80 -14.77 7.00 -2.00
CA GLN A 80 -15.25 7.25 -3.36
C GLN A 80 -15.92 8.62 -3.45
N LYS A 81 -16.17 9.08 -4.68
CA LYS A 81 -16.73 10.42 -4.95
C LYS A 81 -18.09 10.71 -4.32
N ASP A 82 -18.82 9.67 -3.92
CA ASP A 82 -20.15 9.73 -3.31
C ASP A 82 -20.14 9.43 -1.81
N GLY A 83 -18.96 9.29 -1.19
CA GLY A 83 -18.83 8.94 0.23
C GLY A 83 -18.88 7.44 0.53
N SER A 84 -19.09 6.58 -0.49
CA SER A 84 -18.93 5.13 -0.35
C SER A 84 -17.45 4.73 -0.33
N TYR A 85 -17.17 3.45 -0.12
CA TYR A 85 -15.83 2.90 0.05
C TYR A 85 -15.56 1.74 -0.91
N SER A 86 -14.28 1.55 -1.26
CA SER A 86 -13.82 0.37 -1.98
C SER A 86 -13.38 -0.74 -1.03
N VAL A 87 -13.71 -1.98 -1.35
CA VAL A 87 -13.19 -3.19 -0.71
C VAL A 87 -12.36 -3.96 -1.73
N VAL A 88 -11.09 -4.21 -1.40
CA VAL A 88 -10.14 -4.86 -2.32
C VAL A 88 -9.43 -5.98 -1.55
N PRO A 89 -9.89 -7.23 -1.65
CA PRO A 89 -9.21 -8.36 -1.05
C PRO A 89 -7.84 -8.58 -1.71
N ARG A 90 -6.86 -9.04 -0.93
CA ARG A 90 -5.52 -9.37 -1.43
C ARG A 90 -5.59 -10.62 -2.32
N MET A 91 -4.96 -10.56 -3.48
CA MET A 91 -4.76 -11.70 -4.40
C MET A 91 -3.28 -11.71 -4.80
N PRO A 92 -2.40 -12.34 -3.98
CA PRO A 92 -0.96 -12.32 -4.20
C PRO A 92 -0.60 -12.87 -5.59
N GLY A 93 0.24 -12.13 -6.32
CA GLY A 93 0.62 -12.52 -7.69
C GLY A 93 -0.53 -12.56 -8.70
N GLY A 94 -1.75 -12.17 -8.31
CA GLY A 94 -2.96 -12.31 -9.10
C GLY A 94 -3.62 -13.70 -9.03
N GLU A 95 -3.18 -14.58 -8.14
CA GLU A 95 -3.78 -15.91 -7.96
C GLU A 95 -5.01 -15.87 -7.05
N VAL A 96 -6.03 -16.63 -7.44
CA VAL A 96 -7.27 -16.81 -6.69
C VAL A 96 -7.90 -18.16 -7.06
N THR A 97 -8.38 -18.90 -6.07
CA THR A 97 -9.05 -20.18 -6.29
C THR A 97 -10.46 -19.98 -6.86
N ALA A 98 -11.05 -21.03 -7.44
CA ALA A 98 -12.44 -20.98 -7.90
C ALA A 98 -13.40 -20.63 -6.76
N ASP A 99 -13.23 -21.26 -5.59
CA ASP A 99 -14.04 -20.96 -4.39
C ASP A 99 -13.83 -19.54 -3.90
N GLY A 100 -12.59 -19.02 -3.94
CA GLY A 100 -12.29 -17.64 -3.59
C GLY A 100 -12.97 -16.64 -4.54
N LEU A 101 -12.96 -16.92 -5.85
CA LEU A 101 -13.69 -16.12 -6.84
C LEU A 101 -15.21 -16.14 -6.60
N ILE A 102 -15.77 -17.31 -6.29
CA ILE A 102 -17.19 -17.48 -5.95
C ILE A 102 -17.52 -16.66 -4.69
N ALA A 103 -16.70 -16.75 -3.65
CA ALA A 103 -16.91 -16.00 -2.40
C ALA A 103 -16.90 -14.48 -2.64
N VAL A 104 -15.93 -13.96 -3.42
CA VAL A 104 -15.90 -12.54 -3.80
C VAL A 104 -17.16 -12.14 -4.58
N GLY A 105 -17.60 -12.98 -5.52
CA GLY A 105 -18.83 -12.75 -6.28
C GLY A 105 -20.10 -12.78 -5.42
N GLN A 106 -20.17 -13.67 -4.43
CA GLN A 106 -21.28 -13.75 -3.48
C GLN A 106 -21.34 -12.52 -2.58
N VAL A 107 -20.21 -12.07 -2.05
CA VAL A 107 -20.12 -10.82 -1.28
C VAL A 107 -20.55 -9.63 -2.15
N ALA A 108 -20.02 -9.52 -3.36
CA ALA A 108 -20.40 -8.45 -4.28
C ALA A 108 -21.92 -8.42 -4.53
N LYS A 109 -22.53 -9.58 -4.79
CA LYS A 109 -23.97 -9.71 -5.01
C LYS A 109 -24.78 -9.36 -3.76
N LYS A 110 -24.38 -9.85 -2.58
CA LYS A 110 -25.07 -9.64 -1.30
C LYS A 110 -25.14 -8.17 -0.91
N TYR A 111 -24.05 -7.44 -1.12
CA TYR A 111 -23.94 -6.02 -0.75
C TYR A 111 -24.23 -5.05 -1.91
N GLY A 112 -24.55 -5.57 -3.11
CA GLY A 112 -24.85 -4.76 -4.29
C GLY A 112 -23.66 -3.96 -4.80
N LEU A 113 -22.45 -4.52 -4.77
CA LEU A 113 -21.20 -3.81 -5.07
C LEU A 113 -20.87 -3.85 -6.57
N TYR A 114 -20.34 -2.75 -7.10
CA TYR A 114 -19.73 -2.72 -8.43
C TYR A 114 -18.40 -3.50 -8.41
N THR A 115 -18.15 -4.31 -9.44
CA THR A 115 -16.97 -5.16 -9.56
C THR A 115 -16.11 -4.78 -10.76
N LYS A 116 -14.79 -4.82 -10.59
CA LYS A 116 -13.84 -4.54 -11.67
C LYS A 116 -12.52 -5.28 -11.51
N ILE A 117 -12.06 -5.90 -12.60
CA ILE A 117 -10.69 -6.42 -12.68
C ILE A 117 -9.71 -5.27 -12.88
N THR A 118 -8.67 -5.22 -12.05
CA THR A 118 -7.66 -4.17 -12.08
C THR A 118 -6.42 -4.57 -12.87
N GLY A 119 -5.65 -3.57 -13.33
CA GLY A 119 -4.33 -3.80 -13.91
C GLY A 119 -3.31 -4.38 -12.93
N GLY A 120 -3.64 -4.46 -11.64
CA GLY A 120 -2.85 -5.14 -10.61
C GLY A 120 -3.24 -6.60 -10.39
N GLN A 121 -4.05 -7.20 -11.29
CA GLN A 121 -4.53 -8.58 -11.25
C GLN A 121 -5.41 -8.88 -10.02
N ARG A 122 -6.41 -8.04 -9.77
CA ARG A 122 -7.32 -8.19 -8.62
C ARG A 122 -8.76 -7.85 -8.98
N VAL A 123 -9.68 -8.24 -8.11
CA VAL A 123 -11.06 -7.78 -8.11
C VAL A 123 -11.20 -6.61 -7.13
N ASP A 124 -11.58 -5.44 -7.63
CA ASP A 124 -12.01 -4.32 -6.81
C ASP A 124 -13.54 -4.36 -6.67
N LEU A 125 -14.02 -4.14 -5.44
CA LEU A 125 -15.44 -3.97 -5.11
C LEU A 125 -15.68 -2.51 -4.70
N PHE A 126 -16.72 -1.86 -5.23
CA PHE A 126 -17.03 -0.46 -4.96
C PHE A 126 -18.48 -0.26 -4.55
N GLY A 127 -18.76 0.81 -3.81
CA GLY A 127 -20.10 1.17 -3.36
C GLY A 127 -20.46 0.69 -1.95
N ALA A 128 -19.48 0.18 -1.20
CA ALA A 128 -19.72 -0.23 0.18
C ALA A 128 -19.95 1.00 1.06
N ARG A 129 -21.03 1.04 1.82
CA ARG A 129 -21.22 2.07 2.86
C ARG A 129 -20.34 1.76 4.07
N VAL A 130 -20.03 2.77 4.86
CA VAL A 130 -19.09 2.64 5.98
C VAL A 130 -19.48 1.53 6.96
N GLU A 131 -20.77 1.40 7.28
CA GLU A 131 -21.30 0.40 8.20
C GLU A 131 -21.32 -1.02 7.62
N GLN A 132 -21.21 -1.14 6.29
CA GLN A 132 -21.09 -2.43 5.62
C GLN A 132 -19.65 -2.94 5.61
N LEU A 133 -18.65 -2.10 5.87
CA LEU A 133 -17.25 -2.52 5.77
C LEU A 133 -16.90 -3.67 6.73
N PRO A 134 -17.20 -3.63 8.06
CA PRO A 134 -16.91 -4.75 8.93
C PRO A 134 -17.55 -6.08 8.49
N PRO A 135 -18.87 -6.17 8.22
CA PRO A 135 -19.47 -7.45 7.82
C PRO A 135 -19.00 -7.95 6.44
N ILE A 136 -18.70 -7.06 5.49
CA ILE A 136 -18.05 -7.45 4.22
C ILE A 136 -16.70 -8.12 4.50
N TRP A 137 -15.87 -7.51 5.35
CA TRP A 137 -14.55 -8.05 5.67
C TRP A 137 -14.61 -9.32 6.51
N GLU A 138 -15.60 -9.49 7.39
CA GLU A 138 -15.84 -10.76 8.10
C GLU A 138 -16.03 -11.92 7.12
N GLU A 139 -16.87 -11.74 6.09
CA GLU A 139 -17.12 -12.77 5.07
C GLU A 139 -15.89 -13.04 4.20
N LEU A 140 -15.17 -12.00 3.78
CA LEU A 140 -13.95 -12.16 3.00
C LEU A 140 -12.84 -12.85 3.79
N ILE A 141 -12.66 -12.50 5.07
CA ILE A 141 -11.68 -13.14 5.95
C ILE A 141 -12.06 -14.60 6.21
N ALA A 142 -13.34 -14.90 6.41
CA ALA A 142 -13.82 -16.28 6.54
C ALA A 142 -13.55 -17.10 5.27
N ALA A 143 -13.56 -16.47 4.09
CA ALA A 143 -13.17 -17.07 2.82
C ALA A 143 -11.64 -17.10 2.58
N GLY A 144 -10.82 -16.68 3.56
CA GLY A 144 -9.36 -16.75 3.50
C GLY A 144 -8.66 -15.52 2.93
N PHE A 145 -9.37 -14.42 2.68
CA PHE A 145 -8.77 -13.19 2.17
C PHE A 145 -8.18 -12.30 3.27
N GLU A 146 -7.15 -11.54 2.91
CA GLU A 146 -6.59 -10.45 3.71
C GLU A 146 -6.85 -9.08 3.07
N SER A 147 -6.59 -8.00 3.82
CA SER A 147 -6.60 -6.65 3.24
C SER A 147 -5.58 -6.52 2.11
N GLY A 148 -6.06 -6.09 0.94
CA GLY A 148 -5.20 -5.71 -0.18
C GLY A 148 -4.44 -4.41 0.03
N HIS A 149 -4.70 -3.67 1.13
CA HIS A 149 -4.17 -2.33 1.42
C HIS A 149 -4.28 -1.37 0.22
N ALA A 150 -5.36 -1.50 -0.56
CA ALA A 150 -5.60 -0.65 -1.72
C ALA A 150 -5.90 0.81 -1.34
N TYR A 151 -5.98 1.15 -0.06
CA TYR A 151 -6.21 2.50 0.45
C TYR A 151 -4.92 3.19 0.92
N GLY A 152 -4.01 2.42 1.51
CA GLY A 152 -2.81 2.92 2.14
C GLY A 152 -1.71 3.44 1.21
N LYS A 153 -0.80 4.25 1.75
CA LYS A 153 0.53 4.48 1.16
C LYS A 153 1.45 3.32 1.55
N SER A 154 1.29 2.21 0.83
CA SER A 154 1.93 0.92 1.12
C SER A 154 2.17 0.13 -0.16
N LEU A 155 2.66 -1.11 -0.03
CA LEU A 155 2.66 -2.05 -1.14
C LEU A 155 1.23 -2.27 -1.63
N ARG A 156 0.99 -1.83 -2.88
CA ARG A 156 -0.30 -2.04 -3.53
C ARG A 156 -0.39 -3.44 -4.06
N THR A 157 0.43 -3.82 -5.03
CA THR A 157 0.38 -5.11 -5.74
C THR A 157 1.74 -5.55 -6.24
N VAL A 158 1.93 -6.87 -6.33
CA VAL A 158 3.00 -7.51 -7.08
C VAL A 158 2.38 -8.19 -8.30
N LYS A 159 2.38 -7.49 -9.44
CA LYS A 159 1.88 -8.04 -10.71
C LYS A 159 2.84 -9.13 -11.18
N SER A 160 2.32 -10.29 -11.58
CA SER A 160 3.12 -11.39 -12.10
C SER A 160 2.71 -11.76 -13.52
N CYS A 161 3.57 -12.45 -14.27
CA CYS A 161 3.11 -13.30 -15.37
C CYS A 161 3.07 -14.75 -14.90
N VAL A 162 2.48 -15.62 -15.72
CA VAL A 162 2.30 -17.04 -15.38
C VAL A 162 3.60 -17.86 -15.33
N GLY A 163 4.75 -17.23 -15.57
CA GLY A 163 6.09 -17.81 -15.36
C GLY A 163 6.37 -19.09 -16.14
N SER A 164 7.40 -19.83 -15.71
CA SER A 164 7.72 -21.18 -16.19
C SER A 164 6.65 -22.22 -15.81
N THR A 165 5.74 -21.89 -14.89
CA THR A 165 4.63 -22.75 -14.47
C THR A 165 3.66 -23.04 -15.62
N TRP A 166 3.37 -22.06 -16.47
CA TRP A 166 2.41 -22.23 -17.58
C TRP A 166 2.91 -21.72 -18.93
N CYS A 167 3.79 -20.71 -18.96
CA CYS A 167 4.23 -20.13 -20.23
C CYS A 167 5.39 -20.94 -20.81
N ARG A 168 5.26 -21.35 -22.08
CA ARG A 168 6.34 -22.03 -22.83
C ARG A 168 7.64 -21.22 -22.96
N TYR A 169 7.60 -19.91 -22.68
CA TYR A 169 8.75 -19.01 -22.70
C TYR A 169 9.20 -18.59 -21.30
N GLY A 170 8.54 -19.09 -20.25
CA GLY A 170 8.93 -18.79 -18.89
C GLY A 170 10.29 -19.40 -18.59
N VAL A 171 11.23 -18.55 -18.19
CA VAL A 171 12.58 -18.94 -17.77
C VAL A 171 12.58 -19.36 -16.30
N ASP A 172 11.84 -18.65 -15.45
CA ASP A 172 11.74 -18.97 -14.02
C ASP A 172 10.32 -18.70 -13.48
N ASP A 173 10.05 -19.14 -12.25
CA ASP A 173 8.76 -19.04 -11.57
C ASP A 173 8.51 -17.63 -11.04
N SER A 174 7.96 -16.78 -11.91
CA SER A 174 7.53 -15.43 -11.53
C SER A 174 6.31 -15.39 -10.64
N MET A 175 5.44 -16.42 -10.64
CA MET A 175 4.26 -16.43 -9.80
C MET A 175 4.64 -16.68 -8.35
N GLY A 176 5.41 -17.73 -8.07
CA GLY A 176 5.91 -18.04 -6.73
C GLY A 176 6.75 -16.90 -6.16
N MET A 177 7.63 -16.31 -6.98
CA MET A 177 8.40 -15.12 -6.60
C MET A 177 7.48 -13.92 -6.27
N ALA A 178 6.46 -13.64 -7.09
CA ALA A 178 5.53 -12.54 -6.83
C ALA A 178 4.74 -12.74 -5.53
N ILE A 179 4.26 -13.96 -5.27
CA ILE A 179 3.50 -14.32 -4.07
C ILE A 179 4.38 -14.15 -2.83
N GLU A 180 5.64 -14.60 -2.88
CA GLU A 180 6.57 -14.46 -1.77
C GLU A 180 6.86 -12.99 -1.45
N LEU A 181 7.16 -12.18 -2.47
CA LEU A 181 7.44 -10.75 -2.28
C LEU A 181 6.18 -10.02 -1.79
N GLU A 182 4.99 -10.35 -2.30
CA GLU A 182 3.76 -9.72 -1.84
C GLU A 182 3.47 -10.06 -0.38
N ASN A 183 3.74 -11.29 0.04
CA ASN A 183 3.59 -11.72 1.43
C ASN A 183 4.69 -11.20 2.36
N ARG A 184 5.91 -10.97 1.86
CA ARG A 184 6.99 -10.36 2.64
C ARG A 184 6.73 -8.88 2.89
N TYR A 185 6.32 -8.13 1.86
CA TYR A 185 6.22 -6.67 1.95
C TYR A 185 4.81 -6.15 2.24
N LYS A 186 3.82 -7.04 2.48
CA LYS A 186 2.51 -6.62 2.97
C LYS A 186 2.66 -5.96 4.35
N GLY A 187 1.89 -4.89 4.58
CA GLY A 187 1.96 -4.11 5.81
C GLY A 187 2.95 -2.94 5.77
N LEU A 188 4.00 -2.99 4.94
CA LEU A 188 4.95 -1.89 4.85
C LEU A 188 4.26 -0.59 4.42
N ARG A 189 4.25 0.41 5.32
CA ARG A 189 3.93 1.80 4.98
C ARG A 189 5.16 2.50 4.45
N THR A 190 4.97 3.28 3.38
CA THR A 190 6.03 3.99 2.66
C THR A 190 5.63 5.44 2.42
N PRO A 191 6.58 6.36 2.15
CA PRO A 191 6.27 7.77 1.90
C PRO A 191 5.18 7.97 0.82
N HIS A 192 5.15 7.08 -0.17
CA HIS A 192 4.03 6.95 -1.09
C HIS A 192 3.80 5.48 -1.49
N LYS A 193 2.61 5.16 -2.04
CA LYS A 193 2.27 3.83 -2.57
C LYS A 193 3.33 3.29 -3.55
N ILE A 194 3.65 2.00 -3.42
CA ILE A 194 4.61 1.28 -4.27
C ILE A 194 3.93 0.11 -4.98
N LYS A 195 4.42 -0.23 -6.17
CA LYS A 195 3.97 -1.37 -6.98
C LYS A 195 5.16 -2.17 -7.43
N PHE A 196 4.98 -3.48 -7.53
CA PHE A 196 5.99 -4.39 -8.00
C PHE A 196 5.52 -5.09 -9.28
N GLY A 197 6.48 -5.59 -10.06
CA GLY A 197 6.21 -6.44 -11.21
C GLY A 197 7.27 -7.52 -11.32
N VAL A 198 6.85 -8.77 -11.49
CA VAL A 198 7.73 -9.93 -11.60
C VAL A 198 7.43 -10.65 -12.91
N SER A 199 8.39 -10.63 -13.83
CA SER A 199 8.29 -11.31 -15.12
C SER A 199 9.21 -12.52 -15.17
N GLY A 200 8.67 -13.68 -15.54
CA GLY A 200 9.45 -14.92 -15.66
C GLY A 200 10.34 -14.98 -16.90
N CYS A 201 10.41 -13.92 -17.72
CA CYS A 201 11.34 -13.78 -18.85
C CYS A 201 11.36 -12.32 -19.34
N THR A 202 12.25 -12.02 -20.29
CA THR A 202 12.45 -10.69 -20.90
C THR A 202 11.27 -10.18 -21.75
N ARG A 203 10.25 -11.01 -22.02
CA ARG A 203 8.99 -10.57 -22.66
C ARG A 203 8.15 -9.67 -21.76
N GLU A 204 8.47 -9.62 -20.47
CA GLU A 204 8.07 -8.52 -19.59
C GLU A 204 6.55 -8.37 -19.39
N CYS A 205 5.77 -9.46 -19.46
CA CYS A 205 4.31 -9.38 -19.39
C CYS A 205 3.75 -8.78 -18.08
N ALA A 206 4.56 -8.66 -17.02
CA ALA A 206 4.18 -8.01 -15.77
C ALA A 206 4.43 -6.49 -15.74
N GLU A 207 4.97 -5.90 -16.81
CA GLU A 207 5.35 -4.47 -16.88
C GLU A 207 6.31 -4.07 -15.74
N ALA A 208 7.16 -4.99 -15.30
CA ALA A 208 8.20 -4.83 -14.27
C ALA A 208 8.99 -3.53 -14.39
N GLN A 209 9.43 -3.14 -15.58
CA GLN A 209 10.21 -1.91 -15.80
C GLN A 209 9.38 -0.63 -15.70
N SER A 210 8.07 -0.71 -15.44
CA SER A 210 7.20 0.44 -15.15
C SER A 210 6.85 0.57 -13.66
N LYS A 211 7.36 -0.33 -12.82
CA LYS A 211 7.01 -0.43 -11.39
C LYS A 211 8.10 0.14 -10.50
N ASP A 212 7.75 0.46 -9.25
CA ASP A 212 8.69 0.96 -8.24
C ASP A 212 9.80 -0.08 -7.99
N VAL A 213 9.45 -1.38 -8.05
CA VAL A 213 10.38 -2.53 -8.06
C VAL A 213 10.00 -3.48 -9.21
N GLY A 214 10.92 -3.68 -10.15
CA GLY A 214 10.76 -4.56 -11.29
C GLY A 214 11.73 -5.74 -11.22
N ILE A 215 11.25 -6.95 -11.46
CA ILE A 215 12.04 -8.17 -11.37
C ILE A 215 11.83 -8.97 -12.65
N ILE A 216 12.92 -9.35 -13.31
CA ILE A 216 12.88 -10.09 -14.58
C ILE A 216 13.83 -11.27 -14.49
N ALA A 217 13.32 -12.48 -14.73
CA ALA A 217 14.12 -13.68 -14.78
C ALA A 217 15.00 -13.72 -16.05
N THR A 218 16.21 -14.24 -15.88
CA THR A 218 17.19 -14.58 -16.90
C THR A 218 17.68 -16.00 -16.67
N GLU A 219 18.40 -16.58 -17.63
CA GLU A 219 18.99 -17.92 -17.48
C GLU A 219 20.03 -18.02 -16.35
N LYS A 220 20.51 -16.86 -15.86
CA LYS A 220 21.55 -16.78 -14.82
C LYS A 220 20.99 -16.39 -13.44
N GLY A 221 19.72 -16.00 -13.35
CA GLY A 221 19.10 -15.54 -12.11
C GLY A 221 18.10 -14.42 -12.36
N TRP A 222 18.08 -13.41 -11.48
CA TRP A 222 17.09 -12.35 -11.51
C TRP A 222 17.73 -10.96 -11.69
N ASN A 223 17.22 -10.21 -12.65
CA ASN A 223 17.53 -8.79 -12.80
C ASN A 223 16.57 -7.97 -11.95
N LEU A 224 17.13 -7.05 -11.15
CA LEU A 224 16.38 -6.10 -10.34
C LEU A 224 16.43 -4.71 -10.96
N TYR A 225 15.25 -4.12 -11.13
CA TYR A 225 15.04 -2.75 -11.60
C TYR A 225 14.31 -1.97 -10.51
N VAL A 226 14.61 -0.68 -10.37
CA VAL A 226 14.00 0.17 -9.34
C VAL A 226 13.58 1.53 -9.88
N CYS A 227 12.66 2.19 -9.16
CA CYS A 227 12.27 3.59 -9.39
C CYS A 227 11.49 3.83 -10.70
N GLY A 228 10.77 2.82 -11.22
CA GLY A 228 9.82 2.99 -12.31
C GLY A 228 8.49 3.61 -11.85
N ASN A 229 7.74 4.17 -12.80
CA ASN A 229 6.45 4.78 -12.51
C ASN A 229 5.49 4.69 -13.70
N GLY A 230 4.41 3.92 -13.59
CA GLY A 230 3.27 3.94 -14.51
C GLY A 230 2.21 5.01 -14.16
N GLY A 231 2.63 6.23 -13.78
CA GLY A 231 1.76 7.32 -13.31
C GLY A 231 1.68 8.49 -14.30
N MET A 232 1.27 9.68 -13.81
CA MET A 232 1.11 10.89 -14.64
C MET A 232 2.35 11.27 -15.46
N LYS A 233 3.54 11.02 -14.91
CA LYS A 233 4.83 11.13 -15.62
C LYS A 233 5.43 9.73 -15.70
N PRO A 234 5.20 8.97 -16.80
CA PRO A 234 5.77 7.66 -16.97
C PRO A 234 7.30 7.69 -16.87
N ARG A 235 7.88 6.72 -16.18
CA ARG A 235 9.34 6.57 -16.04
C ARG A 235 9.70 5.10 -16.04
N HIS A 236 10.70 4.72 -16.83
CA HIS A 236 11.26 3.37 -16.76
C HIS A 236 12.08 3.20 -15.48
N ALA A 237 11.99 2.02 -14.89
CA ALA A 237 12.84 1.59 -13.80
C ALA A 237 14.27 1.38 -14.32
N GLU A 238 15.25 1.66 -13.48
CA GLU A 238 16.67 1.52 -13.80
C GLU A 238 17.21 0.20 -13.23
N LEU A 239 18.04 -0.50 -14.03
CA LEU A 239 18.70 -1.74 -13.61
C LEU A 239 19.70 -1.46 -12.47
N ILE A 240 19.46 -2.07 -11.31
CA ILE A 240 20.35 -1.93 -10.16
C ILE A 240 21.36 -3.08 -10.06
N ALA A 241 20.93 -4.31 -10.34
CA ALA A 241 21.78 -5.49 -10.34
C ALA A 241 21.18 -6.59 -11.23
N SER A 242 22.05 -7.45 -11.76
CA SER A 242 21.71 -8.57 -12.63
C SER A 242 22.14 -9.89 -12.01
N ASP A 243 21.58 -10.98 -12.54
CA ASP A 243 22.01 -12.36 -12.22
C ASP A 243 21.97 -12.67 -10.72
N LEU A 244 21.00 -12.08 -10.01
CA LEU A 244 20.85 -12.27 -8.57
C LEU A 244 20.26 -13.65 -8.27
N THR A 245 20.77 -14.29 -7.21
CA THR A 245 20.03 -15.36 -6.55
C THR A 245 18.80 -14.78 -5.85
N LYS A 246 17.80 -15.62 -5.59
CA LYS A 246 16.60 -15.21 -4.83
C LYS A 246 16.92 -14.56 -3.48
N ILE A 247 17.89 -15.10 -2.74
CA ILE A 247 18.30 -14.56 -1.44
C ILE A 247 18.91 -13.16 -1.61
N ALA A 248 19.82 -12.98 -2.58
CA ALA A 248 20.45 -11.69 -2.84
C ALA A 248 19.43 -10.65 -3.34
N LEU A 249 18.48 -11.08 -4.17
CA LEU A 249 17.37 -10.27 -4.66
C LEU A 249 16.52 -9.73 -3.50
N VAL A 250 16.04 -10.61 -2.61
CA VAL A 250 15.21 -10.20 -1.46
C VAL A 250 15.96 -9.23 -0.55
N LYS A 251 17.23 -9.51 -0.21
CA LYS A 251 18.05 -8.58 0.59
C LYS A 251 18.17 -7.21 -0.08
N LEU A 252 18.41 -7.17 -1.39
CA LEU A 252 18.58 -5.90 -2.10
C LEU A 252 17.26 -5.11 -2.18
N VAL A 253 16.12 -5.79 -2.31
CA VAL A 253 14.80 -5.15 -2.22
C VAL A 253 14.52 -4.63 -0.81
N ASP A 254 14.85 -5.39 0.24
CA ASP A 254 14.73 -4.94 1.64
C ASP A 254 15.50 -3.62 1.86
N ARG A 255 16.78 -3.60 1.44
CA ARG A 255 17.65 -2.43 1.54
C ARG A 255 17.08 -1.25 0.74
N PHE A 256 16.65 -1.48 -0.50
CA PHE A 256 16.08 -0.43 -1.35
C PHE A 256 14.84 0.21 -0.71
N LEU A 257 13.89 -0.62 -0.26
CA LEU A 257 12.64 -0.14 0.32
C LEU A 257 12.89 0.63 1.61
N MET A 258 13.74 0.12 2.51
CA MET A 258 14.05 0.80 3.77
C MET A 258 14.83 2.09 3.52
N PHE A 259 15.80 2.09 2.62
CA PHE A 259 16.53 3.31 2.28
C PHE A 259 15.61 4.39 1.68
N TYR A 260 14.67 4.01 0.81
CA TYR A 260 13.62 4.91 0.33
C TYR A 260 12.71 5.41 1.46
N VAL A 261 12.29 4.53 2.38
CA VAL A 261 11.49 4.91 3.56
C VAL A 261 12.23 5.91 4.45
N HIS A 262 13.54 5.79 4.59
CA HIS A 262 14.37 6.68 5.41
C HIS A 262 14.50 8.07 4.78
N THR A 263 14.77 8.11 3.48
CA THR A 263 15.34 9.31 2.84
C THR A 263 14.35 10.10 1.98
N ALA A 264 13.24 9.49 1.55
CA ALA A 264 12.28 10.19 0.70
C ALA A 264 11.44 11.21 1.46
N ASP A 265 10.97 12.21 0.75
CA ASP A 265 10.07 13.23 1.28
C ASP A 265 8.61 12.76 1.33
N ARG A 266 7.75 13.53 2.01
CA ARG A 266 6.31 13.33 2.11
C ARG A 266 5.69 13.13 0.72
N LEU A 267 4.92 12.05 0.56
CA LEU A 267 4.17 11.76 -0.66
C LEU A 267 5.04 11.68 -1.93
N GLN A 268 6.35 11.50 -1.79
CA GLN A 268 7.27 11.40 -2.91
C GLN A 268 7.31 9.98 -3.46
N ARG A 269 7.13 9.80 -4.78
CA ARG A 269 7.30 8.49 -5.44
C ARG A 269 8.77 8.10 -5.52
N THR A 270 9.06 6.80 -5.57
CA THR A 270 10.43 6.27 -5.77
C THR A 270 11.11 6.89 -6.99
N SER A 271 10.38 7.08 -8.09
CA SER A 271 10.88 7.76 -9.31
C SER A 271 11.37 9.18 -9.03
N THR A 272 10.56 10.00 -8.38
CA THR A 272 10.89 11.40 -8.09
C THR A 272 11.95 11.52 -7.00
N TRP A 273 11.92 10.61 -6.03
CA TRP A 273 12.98 10.48 -5.03
C TRP A 273 14.32 10.18 -5.69
N ARG A 274 14.35 9.21 -6.61
CA ARG A 274 15.54 8.85 -7.37
C ARG A 274 16.07 10.01 -8.21
N ASP A 275 15.21 10.78 -8.87
CA ASP A 275 15.61 11.93 -9.69
C ASP A 275 16.22 13.07 -8.83
N ASN A 276 15.83 13.17 -7.56
CA ASN A 276 16.34 14.17 -6.61
C ASN A 276 17.52 13.67 -5.77
N LEU A 277 17.92 12.40 -5.91
CA LEU A 277 18.99 11.80 -5.12
C LEU A 277 20.36 12.26 -5.67
N GLU A 278 21.12 12.98 -4.85
CA GLU A 278 22.48 13.41 -5.20
C GLU A 278 23.39 12.20 -5.46
N GLY A 279 24.22 12.27 -6.51
CA GLY A 279 25.04 11.14 -6.98
C GLY A 279 24.25 10.03 -7.69
N GLY A 280 22.92 10.13 -7.71
CA GLY A 280 22.04 9.33 -8.53
C GLY A 280 22.09 7.81 -8.33
N LEU A 281 22.08 7.04 -9.44
CA LEU A 281 22.00 5.57 -9.38
C LEU A 281 23.29 4.98 -8.86
N ASP A 282 24.42 5.60 -9.18
CA ASP A 282 25.74 5.15 -8.73
C ASP A 282 25.87 5.29 -7.22
N TYR A 283 25.41 6.42 -6.66
CA TYR A 283 25.29 6.56 -5.21
C TYR A 283 24.37 5.51 -4.62
N LEU A 284 23.19 5.29 -5.21
CA LEU A 284 22.24 4.27 -4.73
C LEU A 284 22.86 2.85 -4.76
N LYS A 285 23.60 2.50 -5.81
CA LYS A 285 24.33 1.22 -5.91
C LYS A 285 25.44 1.14 -4.86
N GLY A 286 26.15 2.23 -4.62
CA GLY A 286 27.16 2.33 -3.56
C GLY A 286 26.57 2.00 -2.19
N VAL A 287 25.43 2.62 -1.83
CA VAL A 287 24.77 2.38 -0.55
C VAL A 287 24.21 0.96 -0.47
N LEU A 288 23.48 0.50 -1.49
CA LEU A 288 22.70 -0.74 -1.38
C LEU A 288 23.51 -2.02 -1.66
N ILE A 289 24.53 -1.96 -2.52
CA ILE A 289 25.33 -3.12 -2.94
C ILE A 289 26.69 -3.11 -2.25
N GLN A 290 27.41 -1.98 -2.34
CA GLN A 290 28.77 -1.86 -1.80
C GLN A 290 28.79 -1.49 -0.32
N ASP A 291 27.62 -1.22 0.26
CA ASP A 291 27.42 -0.85 1.66
C ASP A 291 28.33 0.31 2.10
N THR A 292 28.48 1.33 1.26
CA THR A 292 29.40 2.46 1.51
C THR A 292 29.09 3.25 2.79
N LEU A 293 27.87 3.10 3.34
CA LEU A 293 27.44 3.71 4.59
C LEU A 293 27.36 2.71 5.76
N GLY A 294 27.62 1.42 5.56
CA GLY A 294 27.50 0.40 6.59
C GLY A 294 26.07 0.17 7.11
N LEU A 295 25.05 0.41 6.28
CA LEU A 295 23.63 0.37 6.66
C LEU A 295 22.94 -0.93 6.27
N ALA A 296 23.55 -1.79 5.46
CA ALA A 296 22.89 -2.95 4.87
C ALA A 296 22.21 -3.86 5.93
N ALA A 297 22.93 -4.22 6.99
CA ALA A 297 22.40 -5.08 8.05
C ALA A 297 21.25 -4.42 8.83
N GLU A 298 21.36 -3.11 9.09
CA GLU A 298 20.31 -2.34 9.77
C GLU A 298 19.04 -2.28 8.92
N LEU A 299 19.15 -1.95 7.63
CA LEU A 299 18.01 -1.89 6.71
C LEU A 299 17.32 -3.24 6.58
N GLU A 300 18.08 -4.34 6.47
CA GLU A 300 17.54 -5.71 6.45
C GLU A 300 16.81 -6.04 7.75
N SER A 301 17.39 -5.72 8.91
CA SER A 301 16.76 -5.95 10.22
C SER A 301 15.47 -5.15 10.40
N GLN A 302 15.43 -3.92 9.91
CA GLN A 302 14.23 -3.08 9.98
C GLN A 302 13.11 -3.62 9.09
N MET A 303 13.43 -4.15 7.91
CA MET A 303 12.45 -4.86 7.11
C MET A 303 11.96 -6.13 7.80
N GLN A 304 12.86 -6.89 8.40
CA GLN A 304 12.49 -8.11 9.10
C GLN A 304 11.52 -7.82 10.27
N HIS A 305 11.71 -6.72 11.00
CA HIS A 305 10.74 -6.27 12.00
C HIS A 305 9.34 -6.06 11.41
N VAL A 306 9.22 -5.42 10.23
CA VAL A 306 7.93 -5.22 9.56
C VAL A 306 7.30 -6.56 9.16
N VAL A 307 8.11 -7.50 8.67
CA VAL A 307 7.66 -8.86 8.32
C VAL A 307 7.12 -9.58 9.57
N ASP A 308 7.88 -9.57 10.66
CA ASP A 308 7.59 -10.32 11.89
C ASP A 308 6.38 -9.76 12.65
N THR A 309 6.10 -8.47 12.49
CA THR A 309 5.00 -7.77 13.18
C THR A 309 3.76 -7.59 12.33
N TYR A 310 3.73 -8.15 11.12
CA TYR A 310 2.58 -8.01 10.23
C TYR A 310 1.29 -8.52 10.87
N GLN A 311 0.25 -7.71 10.77
CA GLN A 311 -1.13 -8.08 11.07
C GLN A 311 -2.07 -7.56 9.97
N CYS A 312 -3.10 -8.34 9.66
CA CYS A 312 -4.14 -7.88 8.74
C CYS A 312 -5.02 -6.84 9.45
N GLU A 313 -4.92 -5.56 9.02
CA GLU A 313 -5.63 -4.43 9.63
C GLU A 313 -7.14 -4.67 9.74
N TRP A 314 -7.78 -5.28 8.73
CA TRP A 314 -9.19 -5.62 8.77
C TRP A 314 -9.51 -6.76 9.72
N LYS A 315 -8.65 -7.79 9.82
CA LYS A 315 -8.81 -8.86 10.81
C LYS A 315 -8.71 -8.32 12.23
N THR A 316 -7.80 -7.38 12.48
CA THR A 316 -7.71 -6.68 13.76
C THR A 316 -8.96 -5.83 14.02
N ALA A 317 -9.41 -5.06 13.02
CA ALA A 317 -10.57 -4.17 13.14
C ALA A 317 -11.89 -4.89 13.40
N VAL A 318 -12.15 -6.04 12.76
CA VAL A 318 -13.40 -6.79 12.94
C VAL A 318 -13.45 -7.50 14.30
N ASN A 319 -12.29 -7.94 14.82
CA ASN A 319 -12.18 -8.68 16.07
C ASN A 319 -12.08 -7.77 17.32
N ASP A 320 -11.80 -6.47 17.15
CA ASP A 320 -11.82 -5.49 18.24
C ASP A 320 -13.15 -4.71 18.25
N PRO A 321 -14.02 -4.91 19.26
CA PRO A 321 -15.29 -4.20 19.37
C PRO A 321 -15.14 -2.67 19.41
N ALA A 322 -14.06 -2.14 20.00
CA ALA A 322 -13.83 -0.70 20.09
C ALA A 322 -13.51 -0.10 18.73
N THR A 323 -12.66 -0.77 17.94
CA THR A 323 -12.38 -0.38 16.56
C THR A 323 -13.59 -0.56 15.66
N ARG A 324 -14.35 -1.67 15.79
CA ARG A 324 -15.55 -1.93 14.99
C ARG A 324 -16.59 -0.81 15.08
N GLN A 325 -16.77 -0.23 16.26
CA GLN A 325 -17.74 0.86 16.48
C GLN A 325 -17.45 2.13 15.66
N ARG A 326 -16.22 2.29 15.15
CA ARG A 326 -15.84 3.41 14.28
C ARG A 326 -16.53 3.39 12.92
N PHE A 327 -16.96 2.21 12.46
CA PHE A 327 -17.54 2.01 11.14
C PHE A 327 -19.06 2.13 11.19
N ARG A 328 -19.57 3.35 11.42
CA ARG A 328 -21.01 3.66 11.44
C ARG A 328 -21.26 4.97 10.71
N SER A 329 -22.39 5.06 10.00
CA SER A 329 -22.78 6.28 9.29
C SER A 329 -23.14 7.40 10.28
N PHE A 330 -23.85 7.04 11.35
CA PHE A 330 -24.25 7.97 12.41
C PHE A 330 -23.98 7.36 13.79
N VAL A 331 -23.55 8.19 14.75
CA VAL A 331 -23.28 7.73 16.13
C VAL A 331 -24.57 7.32 16.84
N ASN A 332 -25.69 7.98 16.52
CA ASN A 332 -26.96 7.86 17.25
C ASN A 332 -28.08 7.20 16.43
N SER A 333 -27.77 6.56 15.29
CA SER A 333 -28.79 6.02 14.38
C SER A 333 -28.24 4.90 13.52
N ASP A 334 -29.06 3.87 13.29
CA ASP A 334 -28.79 2.79 12.34
C ASP A 334 -29.31 3.09 10.92
N LYS A 335 -29.78 4.33 10.69
CA LYS A 335 -30.19 4.76 9.35
C LYS A 335 -29.01 4.74 8.40
N LYS A 336 -29.29 4.34 7.16
CA LYS A 336 -28.33 4.42 6.05
C LYS A 336 -28.14 5.90 5.68
N ASP A 337 -26.97 6.21 5.11
CA ASP A 337 -26.76 7.52 4.50
C ASP A 337 -27.58 7.64 3.21
N GLU A 338 -28.67 8.40 3.28
CA GLU A 338 -29.60 8.63 2.16
C GLU A 338 -28.95 9.43 1.01
N HIS A 339 -27.79 10.06 1.23
CA HIS A 339 -27.07 10.77 0.17
C HIS A 339 -26.30 9.83 -0.77
N ILE A 340 -26.09 8.57 -0.37
CA ILE A 340 -25.42 7.55 -1.20
C ILE A 340 -26.46 6.88 -2.09
N VAL A 341 -26.63 7.47 -3.28
CA VAL A 341 -27.58 7.01 -4.30
C VAL A 341 -26.83 6.36 -5.46
N PHE A 342 -27.29 5.18 -5.87
CA PHE A 342 -26.76 4.44 -7.01
C PHE A 342 -27.79 4.31 -8.12
N VAL A 343 -27.32 4.29 -9.36
CA VAL A 343 -28.13 3.95 -10.54
C VAL A 343 -27.45 2.82 -11.31
N GLU A 344 -28.25 2.04 -12.03
CA GLU A 344 -27.73 0.95 -12.86
C GLU A 344 -27.22 1.48 -14.21
N GLU A 345 -26.01 1.07 -14.59
CA GLU A 345 -25.41 1.38 -15.89
C GLU A 345 -24.49 0.23 -16.31
N ARG A 346 -24.68 -0.31 -17.52
CA ARG A 346 -23.94 -1.49 -18.05
C ARG A 346 -24.07 -2.73 -17.16
N GLY A 347 -25.25 -2.95 -16.58
CA GLY A 347 -25.53 -4.13 -15.74
C GLY A 347 -24.83 -4.15 -14.38
N GLN A 348 -24.35 -2.98 -13.91
CA GLN A 348 -23.80 -2.82 -12.56
C GLN A 348 -24.21 -1.45 -11.99
N ILE A 349 -24.02 -1.26 -10.68
CA ILE A 349 -24.27 0.05 -10.06
C ILE A 349 -23.17 1.07 -10.38
N ARG A 350 -23.53 2.35 -10.38
CA ARG A 350 -22.59 3.47 -10.28
C ARG A 350 -23.20 4.58 -9.42
N PRO A 351 -22.38 5.49 -8.85
CA PRO A 351 -22.94 6.63 -8.13
C PRO A 351 -23.80 7.50 -9.06
N ALA A 352 -24.95 7.94 -8.57
CA ALA A 352 -25.85 8.85 -9.25
C ALA A 352 -25.14 10.19 -9.55
N ARG A 353 -25.33 10.71 -10.76
CA ARG A 353 -24.92 12.07 -11.15
C ARG A 353 -25.84 13.09 -10.46
N ALA A 354 -25.42 14.35 -10.37
CA ALA A 354 -26.21 15.40 -9.72
C ALA A 354 -27.67 15.45 -10.23
N ALA A 355 -27.86 15.49 -11.56
CA ALA A 355 -29.19 15.52 -12.18
C ALA A 355 -30.06 14.27 -11.93
N GLU A 356 -29.45 13.13 -11.59
CA GLU A 356 -30.18 11.88 -11.32
C GLU A 356 -30.64 11.81 -9.85
N ARG A 357 -29.99 12.55 -8.94
CA ARG A 357 -30.38 12.63 -7.53
C ARG A 357 -31.63 13.49 -7.33
N ASP A 358 -31.72 14.58 -8.09
CA ASP A 358 -32.86 15.50 -8.01
C ASP A 358 -34.15 14.87 -8.58
N ALA A 359 -34.02 14.00 -9.58
CA ALA A 359 -35.15 13.30 -10.19
C ALA A 359 -35.83 12.30 -9.24
N GLU A 360 -35.09 11.67 -8.32
CA GLU A 360 -35.66 10.82 -7.26
C GLU A 360 -36.29 11.64 -6.12
N ALA A 361 -35.81 12.86 -5.86
CA ALA A 361 -36.38 13.73 -4.82
C ALA A 361 -37.74 14.36 -5.20
N THR A 362 -38.16 14.22 -6.47
CA THR A 362 -39.39 14.82 -7.00
C THR A 362 -40.54 13.82 -7.20
N VAL A 363 -40.42 12.58 -6.71
CA VAL A 363 -41.42 11.51 -6.84
C VAL A 363 -41.99 11.10 -5.49
#